data_AF-A0A0F9HGG6-F1
#
_entry.id   AF-A0A0F9HGG6-F1
#
_cell.length_a   1.000
_cell.length_b   1.000
_cell.length_c   1.000
_cell.angle_alpha   90.00
_cell.angle_beta   90.00
_cell.angle_gamma   90.00
#
_symmetry.space_group_name_H-M   'P 1'
#
loop_
_entity.id
_entity.type
_entity.pdbx_description
1 polymer ?
#
loop_
_entity_poly.entity_id
_entity_poly.type
_entity_poly.pdbx_seq_one_letter_code
_entity_poly.pdbx_strand_id
1 'polypeptide(L)'
;QSNIDNSFGIIGLINWMWFPGVAIFGMYFGAKLIIPKKKWWILSIYVVLAIIFELFLFIDPSGSIEYVNPTIPGTDLINDNLIFESIAGILVLFFLISLLLLDGVGFLRKSIQSTGVIRKKFLLLSLGAFIYIIDGVMDGLFSPGILSIFIRSAMIVSAFLFYFGVKQ
;
A
#
# COMPACT_ATOMS: atom_id res chain seq x y z
N GLN A 1 -27.42 -15.97 14.32
CA GLN A 1 -26.92 -14.68 13.80
C GLN A 1 -26.46 -14.91 12.38
N SER A 2 -26.74 -14.00 11.45
CA SER A 2 -26.18 -14.01 10.09
C SER A 2 -25.03 -13.01 10.04
N ASN A 3 -24.10 -13.17 9.09
CA ASN A 3 -23.07 -12.16 8.83
C ASN A 3 -23.71 -10.84 8.38
N ILE A 4 -22.96 -9.75 8.49
CA ILE A 4 -23.35 -8.44 7.93
C ILE A 4 -23.59 -8.61 6.43
N ASP A 5 -24.68 -8.02 5.94
CA ASP A 5 -24.96 -8.02 4.52
C ASP A 5 -23.93 -7.15 3.77
N ASN A 6 -23.20 -7.79 2.85
CA ASN A 6 -22.22 -7.16 1.98
C ASN A 6 -22.58 -7.36 0.50
N SER A 7 -23.87 -7.51 0.17
CA SER A 7 -24.35 -7.76 -1.21
C SER A 7 -23.92 -6.68 -2.21
N PHE A 8 -23.62 -5.46 -1.74
CA PHE A 8 -23.15 -4.34 -2.55
C PHE A 8 -21.62 -4.11 -2.48
N GLY A 9 -20.86 -4.96 -1.79
CA GLY A 9 -19.40 -4.85 -1.70
C GLY A 9 -18.88 -3.65 -0.89
N ILE A 10 -19.74 -3.01 -0.09
CA ILE A 10 -19.44 -1.77 0.66
C ILE A 10 -18.20 -1.92 1.54
N ILE A 11 -18.00 -3.09 2.16
CA ILE A 11 -16.85 -3.35 3.04
C ILE A 11 -15.55 -3.20 2.25
N GLY A 12 -15.47 -3.81 1.06
CA GLY A 12 -14.29 -3.73 0.22
C GLY A 12 -14.07 -2.31 -0.34
N LEU A 13 -15.14 -1.60 -0.70
CA LEU A 13 -15.01 -0.21 -1.15
C LEU A 13 -14.34 0.67 -0.09
N ILE A 14 -14.78 0.58 1.17
CA ILE A 14 -14.20 1.36 2.27
C ILE A 14 -12.76 0.94 2.54
N ASN A 15 -12.48 -0.37 2.50
CA ASN A 15 -11.15 -0.91 2.80
C ASN A 15 -10.11 -0.59 1.73
N TRP A 16 -10.50 -0.32 0.48
CA TRP A 16 -9.56 -0.09 -0.63
C TRP A 16 -9.58 1.34 -1.19
N MET A 17 -10.64 2.13 -0.98
CA MET A 17 -10.75 3.48 -1.57
C MET A 17 -9.68 4.47 -1.10
N TRP A 18 -9.10 4.28 0.07
CA TRP A 18 -8.10 5.20 0.62
C TRP A 18 -6.71 4.99 0.01
N PHE A 19 -6.45 3.81 -0.55
CA PHE A 19 -5.13 3.41 -1.03
C PHE A 19 -4.54 4.36 -2.08
N PRO A 20 -5.28 4.77 -3.14
CA PRO A 20 -4.74 5.67 -4.15
C PRO A 20 -4.33 7.03 -3.58
N GLY A 21 -5.10 7.56 -2.62
CA GLY A 21 -4.78 8.81 -1.94
C GLY A 21 -3.41 8.74 -1.27
N VAL A 22 -3.14 7.69 -0.50
CA VAL A 22 -1.85 7.48 0.16
C VAL A 22 -0.74 7.23 -0.86
N ALA A 23 -1.00 6.42 -1.89
CA ALA A 23 -0.03 6.14 -2.94
C ALA A 23 0.41 7.42 -3.67
N ILE A 24 -0.52 8.30 -4.05
CA ILE A 24 -0.21 9.59 -4.71
C ILE A 24 0.74 10.45 -3.87
N PHE A 25 0.50 10.54 -2.55
CA PHE A 25 1.40 11.27 -1.66
C PHE A 25 2.79 10.64 -1.61
N GLY A 26 2.89 9.32 -1.52
CA GLY A 26 4.17 8.59 -1.62
C GLY A 26 4.89 8.92 -2.93
N MET A 27 4.21 8.80 -4.07
CA MET A 27 4.79 9.12 -5.38
C MET A 27 5.32 10.55 -5.46
N TYR A 28 4.62 11.52 -4.85
CA TYR A 28 5.09 12.90 -4.81
C TYR A 28 6.44 13.02 -4.07
N PHE A 29 6.59 12.35 -2.92
CA PHE A 29 7.84 12.35 -2.17
C PHE A 29 8.95 11.65 -2.94
N GLY A 30 8.73 10.43 -3.42
CA GLY A 30 9.72 9.67 -4.17
C GLY A 30 10.17 10.39 -5.46
N ALA A 31 9.22 10.97 -6.20
CA ALA A 31 9.53 11.77 -7.38
C ALA A 31 10.39 13.00 -7.05
N LYS A 32 10.13 13.66 -5.91
CA LYS A 32 10.93 14.80 -5.44
C LYS A 32 12.37 14.38 -5.09
N LEU A 33 12.57 13.15 -4.62
CA LEU A 33 13.89 12.64 -4.26
C LEU A 33 14.72 12.22 -5.48
N ILE A 34 14.09 11.58 -6.46
CA ILE A 34 14.79 11.00 -7.62
C ILE A 34 14.86 11.99 -8.80
N ILE A 35 13.72 12.55 -9.22
CA ILE A 35 13.61 13.40 -10.42
C ILE A 35 12.76 14.65 -10.14
N PRO A 36 13.26 15.61 -9.34
CA PRO A 36 12.47 16.76 -8.89
C PRO A 36 11.94 17.64 -10.04
N LYS A 37 12.65 17.69 -11.18
CA LYS A 37 12.25 18.47 -12.36
C LYS A 37 10.99 17.93 -13.04
N LYS A 38 10.70 16.63 -12.93
CA LYS A 38 9.56 15.96 -13.57
C LYS A 38 8.49 15.52 -12.57
N LYS A 39 8.58 15.92 -11.30
CA LYS A 39 7.68 15.44 -10.24
C LYS A 39 6.20 15.62 -10.55
N TRP A 40 5.83 16.75 -11.17
CA TRP A 40 4.43 17.03 -11.53
C TRP A 40 3.94 16.13 -12.66
N TRP A 41 4.78 15.85 -13.66
CA TRP A 41 4.45 14.90 -14.71
C TRP A 41 4.23 13.49 -14.17
N ILE A 42 5.13 13.04 -13.28
CA ILE A 42 5.01 11.74 -12.62
C ILE A 42 3.71 11.71 -11.79
N LEU A 43 3.44 12.74 -11.00
CA LEU A 43 2.23 12.85 -10.19
C LEU A 43 0.96 12.79 -11.05
N SER A 44 0.90 13.54 -12.14
CA SER A 44 -0.25 13.54 -13.04
C SER A 44 -0.55 12.15 -13.61
N ILE A 45 0.47 11.36 -13.97
CA ILE A 45 0.28 9.98 -14.44
C ILE A 45 -0.37 9.14 -13.34
N TYR A 46 0.14 9.19 -12.12
CA TYR A 46 -0.42 8.40 -11.01
C TYR A 46 -1.80 8.88 -10.57
N VAL A 47 -2.13 10.16 -10.70
CA VAL A 47 -3.49 10.68 -10.47
C VAL A 47 -4.47 10.09 -11.50
N VAL A 48 -4.09 10.05 -12.79
CA VAL A 48 -4.93 9.44 -13.82
C VAL A 48 -5.12 7.94 -13.55
N LEU A 49 -4.05 7.22 -13.20
CA LEU A 49 -4.14 5.80 -12.84
C LEU A 49 -4.97 5.55 -11.59
N ALA A 50 -4.93 6.46 -10.60
CA ALA A 50 -5.73 6.38 -9.38
C ALA A 50 -7.22 6.54 -9.68
N ILE A 51 -7.58 7.48 -10.56
CA ILE A 51 -8.96 7.63 -11.02
C ILE A 51 -9.43 6.36 -11.73
N ILE A 52 -8.59 5.77 -12.59
CA ILE A 52 -8.92 4.50 -13.26
C ILE A 52 -9.13 3.39 -12.22
N PHE A 53 -8.25 3.26 -11.24
CA PHE A 53 -8.40 2.29 -10.15
C PHE A 53 -9.74 2.46 -9.42
N GLU A 54 -10.07 3.68 -8.99
CA GLU A 54 -11.32 3.95 -8.28
C GLU A 54 -12.53 3.61 -9.15
N LEU A 55 -12.54 4.00 -10.44
CA LEU A 55 -13.63 3.67 -11.35
C LEU A 55 -13.89 2.15 -11.43
N PHE A 56 -12.84 1.34 -11.56
CA PHE A 56 -13.01 -0.12 -11.58
C PHE A 56 -13.48 -0.66 -10.23
N LEU A 57 -12.95 -0.13 -9.13
CA LEU A 57 -13.37 -0.52 -7.78
C LEU A 57 -14.87 -0.24 -7.55
N PHE A 58 -15.38 0.89 -8.02
CA PHE A 58 -16.79 1.30 -7.85
C PHE A 58 -17.76 0.63 -8.83
N ILE A 59 -17.34 0.41 -10.09
CA ILE A 59 -18.21 -0.16 -11.13
C ILE A 59 -18.33 -1.68 -10.98
N ASP A 60 -17.25 -2.37 -10.64
CA ASP A 60 -17.23 -3.81 -10.46
C ASP A 60 -16.48 -4.23 -9.18
N PRO A 61 -17.09 -4.00 -7.99
CA PRO A 61 -16.52 -4.44 -6.72
C PRO A 61 -16.32 -5.96 -6.68
N SER A 62 -17.26 -6.73 -7.23
CA SER A 62 -17.23 -8.20 -7.24
C SER A 62 -16.12 -8.81 -8.09
N GLY A 63 -15.77 -8.18 -9.21
CA GLY A 63 -14.63 -8.59 -10.04
C GLY A 63 -13.29 -8.06 -9.51
N SER A 64 -13.32 -7.06 -8.64
CA SER A 64 -12.11 -6.43 -8.07
C SER A 64 -11.69 -7.04 -6.74
N ILE A 65 -12.65 -7.47 -5.91
CA ILE A 65 -12.44 -7.87 -4.52
C ILE A 65 -13.10 -9.23 -4.27
N GLU A 66 -12.33 -10.12 -3.67
CA GLU A 66 -12.84 -11.39 -3.13
C GLU A 66 -13.16 -11.23 -1.64
N TYR A 67 -14.33 -11.71 -1.23
CA TYR A 67 -14.79 -11.67 0.15
C TYR A 67 -14.81 -13.07 0.76
N VAL A 68 -14.11 -13.25 1.87
CA VAL A 68 -14.10 -14.48 2.65
C VAL A 68 -14.89 -14.25 3.93
N ASN A 69 -16.07 -14.86 4.00
CA ASN A 69 -16.92 -14.83 5.19
C ASN A 69 -16.42 -15.84 6.24
N PRO A 70 -16.57 -15.54 7.54
CA PRO A 70 -16.27 -16.52 8.58
C PRO A 70 -17.21 -17.73 8.48
N THR A 71 -16.65 -18.92 8.68
CA THR A 71 -17.41 -20.20 8.65
C THR A 71 -18.52 -20.24 9.69
N ILE A 72 -18.28 -19.62 10.86
CA ILE A 72 -19.27 -19.50 11.93
C ILE A 72 -19.63 -18.01 12.05
N PRO A 73 -20.90 -17.63 11.80
CA PRO A 73 -21.30 -16.23 11.90
C PRO A 73 -21.05 -15.68 13.30
N GLY A 74 -20.48 -14.47 13.36
CA GLY A 74 -20.18 -13.76 14.61
C GLY A 74 -18.87 -14.17 15.30
N THR A 75 -18.08 -15.09 14.75
CA THR A 75 -16.77 -15.45 15.33
C THR A 75 -15.61 -14.60 14.81
N ASP A 76 -15.74 -13.99 13.64
CA ASP A 76 -14.70 -13.15 13.05
C ASP A 76 -15.29 -12.08 12.10
N LEU A 77 -14.44 -11.18 11.63
CA LEU A 77 -14.76 -10.18 10.60
C LEU A 77 -14.76 -10.81 9.20
N ILE A 78 -15.45 -10.16 8.27
CA ILE A 78 -15.37 -10.48 6.85
C ILE A 78 -14.00 -10.02 6.36
N ASN A 79 -13.22 -10.94 5.77
CA ASN A 79 -11.95 -10.60 5.15
C ASN A 79 -12.17 -10.27 3.67
N ASP A 80 -11.49 -9.25 3.18
CA ASP A 80 -11.55 -8.82 1.80
C ASP A 80 -10.13 -8.70 1.23
N ASN A 81 -9.93 -9.27 0.04
CA ASN A 81 -8.66 -9.25 -0.65
C ASN A 81 -8.88 -8.77 -2.09
N LEU A 82 -7.95 -7.97 -2.62
CA LEU A 82 -7.96 -7.64 -4.04
C LEU A 82 -7.67 -8.88 -4.88
N ILE A 83 -8.45 -9.08 -5.93
CA ILE A 83 -8.15 -10.08 -6.95
C ILE A 83 -7.01 -9.54 -7.80
N PHE A 84 -5.83 -10.16 -7.74
CA PHE A 84 -4.62 -9.65 -8.42
C PHE A 84 -4.69 -9.68 -9.95
N GLU A 85 -5.57 -10.51 -10.51
CA GLU A 85 -5.83 -10.58 -11.96
C GLU A 85 -6.80 -9.49 -12.43
N SER A 86 -7.54 -8.86 -11.50
CA SER A 86 -8.42 -7.74 -11.81
C SER A 86 -7.63 -6.49 -12.17
N ILE A 87 -8.25 -5.58 -12.92
CA ILE A 87 -7.63 -4.29 -13.26
C ILE A 87 -7.26 -3.50 -12.00
N ALA A 88 -8.10 -3.54 -10.96
CA ALA A 88 -7.82 -2.92 -9.68
C ALA A 88 -6.58 -3.53 -9.00
N GLY A 89 -6.49 -4.87 -8.96
CA GLY A 89 -5.34 -5.59 -8.41
C GLY A 89 -4.04 -5.29 -9.14
N ILE A 90 -4.06 -5.30 -10.48
CA ILE A 90 -2.90 -4.97 -11.31
C ILE A 90 -2.43 -3.53 -11.05
N LEU A 91 -3.35 -2.58 -10.93
CA LEU A 91 -3.01 -1.19 -10.62
C LEU A 91 -2.38 -1.06 -9.24
N VAL A 92 -2.90 -1.75 -8.21
CA VAL A 92 -2.28 -1.76 -6.88
C VAL A 92 -0.86 -2.32 -6.93
N LEU A 93 -0.63 -3.44 -7.61
CA LEU A 93 0.72 -4.00 -7.77
C LEU A 93 1.64 -2.99 -8.48
N PHE A 94 1.15 -2.32 -9.52
CA PHE A 94 1.90 -1.26 -10.20
C PHE A 94 2.24 -0.08 -9.28
N PHE A 95 1.29 0.38 -8.46
CA PHE A 95 1.53 1.41 -7.45
C PHE A 95 2.56 0.95 -6.41
N LEU A 96 2.44 -0.26 -5.89
CA LEU A 96 3.36 -0.81 -4.88
C LEU A 96 4.79 -0.92 -5.41
N ILE A 97 4.98 -1.47 -6.63
CA ILE A 97 6.29 -1.53 -7.29
C ILE A 97 6.85 -0.12 -7.49
N SER A 98 5.99 0.81 -7.91
CA SER A 98 6.39 2.20 -8.11
C SER A 98 6.82 2.88 -6.80
N LEU A 99 6.11 2.66 -5.70
CA LEU A 99 6.48 3.16 -4.37
C LEU A 99 7.81 2.55 -3.93
N LEU A 100 8.03 1.26 -4.19
CA LEU A 100 9.27 0.58 -3.85
C LEU A 100 10.47 1.23 -4.55
N LEU A 101 10.30 1.54 -5.83
CA LEU A 101 11.34 2.17 -6.65
C LEU A 101 11.52 3.67 -6.33
N LEU A 102 10.43 4.41 -6.16
CA LEU A 102 10.51 5.86 -5.97
C LEU A 102 10.85 6.23 -4.53
N ASP A 103 10.22 5.59 -3.54
CA ASP A 103 10.45 5.85 -2.13
C ASP A 103 11.55 4.94 -1.58
N GLY A 104 11.39 3.61 -1.66
CA GLY A 104 12.35 2.66 -1.11
C GLY A 104 13.77 2.89 -1.62
N VAL A 105 13.97 2.84 -2.94
CA VAL A 105 15.26 3.10 -3.58
C VAL A 105 15.63 4.59 -3.54
N GLY A 106 14.66 5.51 -3.65
CA GLY A 106 14.92 6.95 -3.57
C GLY A 106 15.54 7.38 -2.23
N PHE A 107 14.97 6.89 -1.12
CA PHE A 107 15.52 7.08 0.22
C PHE A 107 16.88 6.40 0.37
N LEU A 108 17.06 5.19 -0.16
CA LEU A 108 18.34 4.47 -0.09
C LEU A 108 19.45 5.26 -0.79
N ARG A 109 19.19 5.74 -2.01
CA ARG A 109 20.12 6.57 -2.77
C ARG A 109 20.50 7.83 -1.99
N LYS A 110 19.53 8.49 -1.35
CA LYS A 110 19.78 9.67 -0.52
C LYS A 110 20.57 9.36 0.74
N SER A 111 20.35 8.19 1.35
CA SER A 111 21.17 7.71 2.47
C SER A 111 22.64 7.58 2.06
N ILE A 112 22.93 6.97 0.91
CA ILE A 112 24.30 6.79 0.40
C ILE A 112 24.96 8.14 0.10
N GLN A 113 24.21 9.12 -0.40
CA GLN A 113 24.71 10.46 -0.72
C GLN A 113 24.88 11.37 0.50
N SER A 114 24.33 11.00 1.65
CA SER A 114 24.33 11.83 2.86
C SER A 114 25.38 11.33 3.87
N THR A 115 25.67 12.15 4.88
CA THR A 115 26.56 11.79 5.99
C THR A 115 25.91 12.02 7.34
N GLY A 116 26.53 11.48 8.41
CA GLY A 116 26.11 11.70 9.78
C GLY A 116 24.67 11.26 10.08
N VAL A 117 23.93 12.12 10.78
CA VAL A 117 22.55 11.87 11.23
C VAL A 117 21.59 11.76 10.04
N ILE A 118 21.79 12.58 9.00
CA ILE A 118 20.92 12.60 7.82
C ILE A 118 20.96 11.26 7.08
N ARG A 119 22.15 10.66 6.94
CA ARG A 119 22.32 9.31 6.38
C ARG A 119 21.50 8.27 7.14
N LYS A 120 21.59 8.26 8.47
CA LYS A 120 20.85 7.31 9.32
C LYS A 120 19.34 7.48 9.13
N LYS A 121 18.85 8.72 9.12
CA LYS A 121 17.42 9.01 8.91
C LYS A 121 16.90 8.49 7.56
N PHE A 122 17.61 8.76 6.46
CA PHE A 122 17.24 8.22 5.15
C PHE A 122 17.33 6.70 5.06
N LEU A 123 18.28 6.07 5.77
CA LEU A 123 18.36 4.61 5.82
C LEU A 123 17.13 4.01 6.53
N LEU A 124 16.70 4.59 7.65
CA LEU A 124 15.49 4.16 8.35
C LEU A 124 14.24 4.30 7.48
N LEU A 125 14.09 5.44 6.78
CA LEU A 125 12.98 5.64 5.84
C LEU A 125 12.97 4.61 4.71
N SER A 126 14.15 4.29 4.17
CA SER A 126 14.29 3.28 3.12
C SER A 126 13.89 1.89 3.62
N LEU A 127 14.42 1.47 4.77
CA LEU A 127 14.09 0.18 5.37
C LEU A 127 12.59 0.07 5.70
N GLY A 128 12.01 1.13 6.27
CA GLY A 128 10.56 1.22 6.51
C GLY A 128 9.76 1.02 5.23
N ALA A 129 10.13 1.71 4.14
CA ALA A 129 9.46 1.58 2.85
C ALA A 129 9.57 0.17 2.26
N PHE A 130 10.75 -0.45 2.27
CA PHE A 130 10.92 -1.82 1.78
C PHE A 130 10.07 -2.82 2.57
N ILE A 131 10.15 -2.77 3.91
CA ILE A 131 9.39 -3.68 4.79
C ILE A 131 7.89 -3.49 4.56
N TYR A 132 7.38 -2.26 4.65
CA TYR A 132 5.95 -1.97 4.51
C TYR A 132 5.37 -2.45 3.16
N ILE A 133 6.08 -2.20 2.06
CA ILE A 133 5.59 -2.52 0.72
C ILE A 133 5.65 -4.03 0.46
N ILE A 134 6.75 -4.69 0.84
CA ILE A 134 6.87 -6.15 0.70
C ILE A 134 5.80 -6.84 1.55
N ASP A 135 5.65 -6.42 2.80
CA ASP A 135 4.65 -6.95 3.71
C ASP A 135 3.23 -6.67 3.23
N GLY A 136 2.96 -5.51 2.61
CA GLY A 136 1.66 -5.22 2.02
C GLY A 136 1.28 -6.19 0.89
N VAL A 137 2.25 -6.56 0.03
CA VAL A 137 2.03 -7.61 -0.99
C VAL A 137 1.82 -8.97 -0.33
N MET A 138 2.62 -9.28 0.70
CA MET A 138 2.50 -10.56 1.43
C MET A 138 1.18 -10.67 2.18
N ASP A 139 0.67 -9.61 2.81
CA ASP A 139 -0.63 -9.65 3.51
C ASP A 139 -1.75 -9.94 2.51
N GLY A 140 -1.73 -9.31 1.32
CA GLY A 140 -2.70 -9.60 0.27
C GLY A 140 -2.63 -11.04 -0.28
N LEU A 141 -1.44 -11.67 -0.26
CA LEU A 141 -1.26 -13.05 -0.73
C LEU A 141 -1.63 -14.10 0.31
N PHE A 142 -1.42 -13.81 1.59
CA PHE A 142 -1.46 -14.81 2.66
C PHE A 142 -2.57 -14.56 3.69
N SER A 143 -3.36 -13.49 3.56
CA SER A 143 -4.51 -13.21 4.42
C SER A 143 -5.77 -13.96 3.94
N PRO A 144 -6.55 -14.56 4.85
CA PRO A 144 -6.35 -14.62 6.30
C PRO A 144 -5.50 -15.83 6.71
N GLY A 145 -4.66 -15.67 7.74
CA GLY A 145 -3.88 -16.80 8.25
C GLY A 145 -2.92 -16.44 9.39
N ILE A 146 -2.30 -17.46 9.99
CA ILE A 146 -1.33 -17.26 11.09
C ILE A 146 -0.10 -16.46 10.63
N LEU A 147 0.25 -16.55 9.33
CA LEU A 147 1.35 -15.78 8.75
C LEU A 147 1.08 -14.27 8.78
N SER A 148 -0.20 -13.85 8.69
CA SER A 148 -0.59 -12.44 8.76
C SER A 148 -0.18 -11.77 10.08
N ILE A 149 -0.06 -12.52 11.18
CA ILE A 149 0.43 -11.97 12.46
C ILE A 149 1.88 -11.49 12.32
N PHE A 150 2.73 -12.28 11.67
CA PHE A 150 4.14 -11.93 11.45
C PHE A 150 4.27 -10.77 10.46
N ILE A 151 3.52 -10.85 9.35
CA ILE A 151 3.51 -9.80 8.32
C ILE A 151 3.09 -8.46 8.94
N ARG A 152 1.95 -8.42 9.67
CA ARG A 152 1.46 -7.19 10.30
C ARG A 152 2.38 -6.69 11.42
N SER A 153 3.06 -7.59 12.13
CA SER A 153 4.08 -7.18 13.11
C SER A 153 5.28 -6.49 12.44
N ALA A 154 5.72 -6.98 11.29
CA ALA A 154 6.77 -6.33 10.49
C ALA A 154 6.30 -4.97 9.92
N MET A 155 5.04 -4.86 9.49
CA MET A 155 4.43 -3.56 9.14
C MET A 155 4.43 -2.58 10.32
N ILE A 156 4.16 -3.03 11.55
CA ILE A 156 4.26 -2.18 12.75
C ILE A 156 5.71 -1.71 12.95
N VAL A 157 6.70 -2.58 12.79
CA VAL A 157 8.13 -2.20 12.82
C VAL A 157 8.42 -1.14 11.75
N SER A 158 7.88 -1.29 10.54
CA SER A 158 8.04 -0.31 9.47
C SER A 158 7.54 1.09 9.87
N ALA A 159 6.41 1.17 10.60
CA ALA A 159 5.88 2.44 11.10
C ALA A 159 6.83 3.10 12.11
N PHE A 160 7.47 2.31 12.99
CA PHE A 160 8.51 2.83 13.89
C PHE A 160 9.73 3.33 13.11
N LEU A 161 10.17 2.62 12.07
CA LEU A 161 11.28 3.05 11.22
C LEU A 161 10.96 4.38 10.53
N PHE A 162 9.76 4.55 10.01
CA PHE A 162 9.30 5.84 9.46
C PHE A 162 9.32 6.93 10.51
N TYR A 163 8.74 6.69 11.69
CA TYR A 163 8.71 7.66 12.79
C TYR A 163 10.13 8.15 13.15
N PHE A 164 11.06 7.24 13.40
CA PHE A 164 12.45 7.62 13.72
C PHE A 164 13.20 8.23 12.54
N GLY A 165 12.83 7.91 11.30
CA GLY A 165 13.37 8.51 10.09
C GLY A 165 13.00 10.00 9.95
N VAL A 166 11.81 10.41 10.39
CA VAL A 166 11.34 11.80 10.28
C VAL A 166 11.51 12.60 11.58
N LYS A 167 11.59 11.93 12.74
CA LYS A 167 11.78 12.56 14.05
C LYS A 167 12.96 13.54 14.04
N GLN A 168 12.77 14.75 14.57
CA GLN A 168 13.79 15.80 14.63
C GLN A 168 14.97 15.39 15.49
#